data_AF-A0A164PEN8-F1
#
_entry.id   AF-A0A164PEN8-F1
#
_cell.length_a   1.000
_cell.length_b   1.000
_cell.length_c   1.000
_cell.angle_alpha   90.00
_cell.angle_beta   90.00
_cell.angle_gamma   90.00
#
_symmetry.space_group_name_H-M   'P 1'
#
loop_
_entity.id
_entity.type
_entity.pdbx_description
1 polymer ?
#
loop_
_entity_poly.entity_id
_entity_poly.type
_entity_poly.pdbx_seq_one_letter_code
_entity_poly.pdbx_strand_id
1 'polypeptide(L)'
;MHSLPYEASHRERQIAMAVLAHTARHDADAVTAMLHHLAESIAEDVHPICVITALLNEFQQGMDMYKSNELAEWFSDQALALAANDAAE
;
A
#
# COMPACT_ATOMS: atom_id res chain seq x y z
N MET A 1 21.39 -14.43 12.68
CA MET A 1 20.29 -13.74 13.38
C MET A 1 19.14 -13.66 12.40
N HIS A 2 18.08 -14.46 12.58
CA HIS A 2 16.84 -14.32 11.82
C HIS A 2 16.03 -13.22 12.51
N SER A 3 16.02 -12.01 11.94
CA SER A 3 15.04 -11.00 12.33
C SER A 3 13.68 -11.53 11.90
N LEU A 4 12.82 -11.86 12.86
CA LEU A 4 11.41 -12.14 12.57
C LEU A 4 10.84 -10.94 11.80
N PRO A 5 9.98 -11.15 10.78
CA PRO A 5 9.28 -10.04 10.17
C PRO A 5 8.49 -9.33 11.29
N TYR A 6 8.75 -8.05 11.49
CA TYR A 6 8.02 -7.25 12.47
C TYR A 6 6.54 -7.31 12.10
N GLU A 7 5.71 -7.89 12.97
CA GLU A 7 4.27 -7.85 12.77
C GLU A 7 3.75 -6.45 13.07
N ALA A 8 3.00 -5.87 12.13
CA ALA A 8 2.41 -4.56 12.31
C ALA A 8 1.52 -4.52 13.56
N SER A 9 1.67 -3.46 14.36
CA SER A 9 0.85 -3.17 15.52
C SER A 9 -0.62 -2.97 15.12
N HIS A 10 -1.53 -3.03 16.10
CA HIS A 10 -2.95 -2.80 15.83
C HIS A 10 -3.21 -1.42 15.22
N ARG A 11 -2.50 -0.40 15.69
CA ARG A 11 -2.59 0.97 15.18
C ARG A 11 -2.09 1.06 13.73
N GLU A 12 -1.01 0.39 13.40
CA GLU A 12 -0.47 0.36 12.03
C GLU A 12 -1.42 -0.33 11.05
N ARG A 13 -2.03 -1.45 11.46
CA ARG A 13 -3.07 -2.12 10.67
C ARG A 13 -4.31 -1.24 10.49
N GLN A 14 -4.74 -0.52 11.52
CA GLN A 14 -5.86 0.43 11.41
C GLN A 14 -5.58 1.53 10.38
N ILE A 15 -4.38 2.10 10.39
CA ILE A 15 -3.98 3.09 9.39
C ILE A 15 -4.00 2.47 7.99
N ALA A 16 -3.42 1.27 7.82
CA ALA A 16 -3.43 0.55 6.54
C ALA A 16 -4.85 0.31 6.00
N MET A 17 -5.76 -0.19 6.84
CA MET A 17 -7.17 -0.40 6.46
C MET A 17 -7.87 0.90 6.09
N ALA A 18 -7.61 1.99 6.81
CA ALA A 18 -8.19 3.29 6.50
C ALA A 18 -7.69 3.80 5.13
N VAL A 19 -6.39 3.68 4.83
CA VAL A 19 -5.84 4.04 3.51
C VAL A 19 -6.51 3.22 2.42
N LEU A 20 -6.61 1.89 2.56
CA LEU A 20 -7.26 1.02 1.58
C LEU A 20 -8.73 1.39 1.36
N ALA A 21 -9.45 1.75 2.43
CA ALA A 21 -10.85 2.14 2.34
C ALA A 21 -11.04 3.47 1.58
N HIS A 22 -10.12 4.43 1.72
CA HIS A 22 -10.15 5.67 0.92
C HIS A 22 -9.72 5.43 -0.53
N THR A 23 -8.72 4.57 -0.77
CA THR A 23 -8.32 4.14 -2.12
C THR A 23 -9.48 3.49 -2.88
N ALA A 24 -10.21 2.57 -2.24
CA ALA A 24 -11.37 1.91 -2.86
C ALA A 24 -12.53 2.88 -3.20
N ARG A 25 -12.59 4.04 -2.54
CA ARG A 25 -13.57 5.10 -2.82
C ARG A 25 -13.07 6.16 -3.81
N HIS A 26 -11.86 6.00 -4.35
CA HIS A 26 -11.21 6.98 -5.20
C HIS A 26 -11.01 8.36 -4.53
N ASP A 27 -10.82 8.37 -3.21
CA ASP A 27 -10.59 9.58 -2.42
C ASP A 27 -9.10 9.91 -2.36
N ALA A 28 -8.56 10.43 -3.47
CA ALA A 28 -7.12 10.67 -3.64
C ALA A 28 -6.56 11.73 -2.68
N ASP A 29 -7.35 12.73 -2.30
CA ASP A 29 -6.94 13.78 -1.37
C ASP A 29 -6.72 13.20 0.05
N ALA A 30 -7.65 12.36 0.52
CA ALA A 30 -7.50 11.69 1.81
C ALA A 30 -6.31 10.72 1.82
N VAL A 31 -6.13 9.93 0.75
CA VAL A 31 -4.98 9.01 0.65
C VAL A 31 -3.67 9.79 0.68
N THR A 32 -3.57 10.87 -0.08
CA THR A 32 -2.36 11.71 -0.12
C THR A 32 -2.06 12.31 1.25
N ALA A 33 -3.07 12.86 1.93
CA ALA A 33 -2.91 13.44 3.25
C ALA A 33 -2.44 12.40 4.29
N MET A 34 -2.99 11.18 4.23
CA MET A 34 -2.59 10.09 5.13
C MET A 34 -1.15 9.61 4.87
N LEU A 35 -0.75 9.47 3.61
CA LEU A 35 0.62 9.08 3.24
C LEU A 35 1.63 10.18 3.60
N HIS A 36 1.27 11.44 3.42
CA HIS A 36 2.09 12.58 3.82
C HIS A 36 2.28 12.60 5.34
N HIS A 37 1.22 12.38 6.11
CA HIS A 37 1.32 12.28 7.56
C HIS A 37 2.20 11.12 8.02
N LEU A 38 2.15 9.98 7.32
CA LEU A 38 3.04 8.84 7.58
C LEU A 38 4.52 9.14 7.28
N ALA A 39 4.79 9.96 6.27
CA ALA A 39 6.16 10.33 5.88
C ALA A 39 6.76 11.39 6.82
N GLU A 40 5.95 12.34 7.29
CA GLU A 40 6.42 13.52 8.04
C GLU A 40 6.29 13.39 9.56
N SER A 41 5.28 12.66 10.04
CA SER A 41 4.90 12.64 11.45
C SER A 41 4.68 11.22 11.91
N ILE A 42 5.81 10.56 12.16
CA ILE A 42 5.79 9.28 12.83
C ILE A 42 5.70 9.57 14.33
N ALA A 43 4.50 9.43 14.90
CA ALA A 43 4.38 9.25 16.36
C ALA A 43 5.39 8.17 16.77
N GLU A 44 6.12 8.34 17.89
CA GLU A 44 7.30 7.53 18.26
C GLU A 44 7.11 6.00 18.18
N ASP A 45 5.86 5.54 18.15
CA ASP A 45 5.38 4.15 18.16
C ASP A 45 4.87 3.60 16.81
N VAL A 46 4.86 4.40 15.74
CA VAL A 46 4.43 3.94 14.40
C VAL A 46 5.66 3.73 13.53
N HIS A 47 5.66 2.71 12.68
CA HIS A 47 6.72 2.50 11.71
C HIS A 47 6.11 2.48 10.30
N PRO A 48 6.45 3.45 9.41
CA PRO A 48 5.87 3.53 8.08
C PRO A 48 6.02 2.24 7.27
N ILE A 49 7.16 1.57 7.40
CA ILE A 49 7.40 0.29 6.70
C ILE A 49 6.43 -0.81 7.16
N CYS A 50 6.03 -0.78 8.43
CA CYS A 50 5.07 -1.73 9.00
C CYS A 50 3.65 -1.40 8.55
N VAL A 51 3.31 -0.12 8.41
CA VAL A 51 2.04 0.34 7.79
C VAL A 51 1.96 -0.08 6.32
N ILE A 52 3.03 0.11 5.53
CA ILE A 52 3.09 -0.33 4.13
C ILE A 52 2.96 -1.85 4.01
N THR A 53 3.66 -2.59 4.88
CA THR A 53 3.57 -4.06 4.90
C THR A 53 2.16 -4.52 5.25
N ALA A 54 1.52 -3.89 6.25
CA ALA A 54 0.12 -4.16 6.58
C ALA A 54 -0.81 -3.83 5.41
N LEU A 55 -0.60 -2.71 4.71
CA LEU A 55 -1.38 -2.30 3.54
C LEU A 55 -1.32 -3.36 2.44
N LEU A 56 -0.13 -3.87 2.12
CA LEU A 56 0.04 -4.93 1.13
C LEU A 56 -0.65 -6.24 1.55
N ASN A 57 -0.52 -6.63 2.82
CA ASN A 57 -1.16 -7.85 3.34
C ASN A 57 -2.69 -7.77 3.32
N GLU A 58 -3.26 -6.64 3.74
CA GLU A 58 -4.71 -6.42 3.71
C GLU A 58 -5.24 -6.29 2.27
N PHE A 59 -4.47 -5.67 1.38
CA PHE A 59 -4.80 -5.60 -0.04
C PHE A 59 -4.79 -7.00 -0.69
N GLN A 60 -3.78 -7.82 -0.40
CA GLN A 60 -3.70 -9.21 -0.87
C GLN A 60 -4.91 -10.03 -0.40
N GLN A 61 -5.28 -9.94 0.88
CA GLN A 61 -6.48 -10.60 1.39
C GLN A 61 -7.75 -10.14 0.65
N GLY A 62 -7.87 -8.85 0.34
CA GLY A 62 -8.98 -8.32 -0.46
C GLY A 62 -8.96 -8.79 -1.92
N MET A 63 -7.78 -8.93 -2.53
CA MET A 63 -7.61 -9.41 -3.91
C MET A 63 -7.82 -10.92 -4.07
N ASP A 64 -7.47 -11.73 -3.06
CA ASP A 64 -7.72 -13.17 -3.07
C ASP A 64 -9.23 -13.48 -3.12
N MET A 65 -10.07 -12.51 -2.72
CA MET A 65 -11.53 -12.57 -2.90
C MET A 65 -11.99 -12.22 -4.33
N TYR A 66 -11.14 -11.59 -5.15
CA TYR A 66 -11.46 -11.10 -6.50
C TYR A 66 -10.26 -11.20 -7.47
N LYS A 67 -10.07 -12.37 -8.07
CA LYS A 67 -9.26 -12.60 -9.29
C LYS A 67 -7.85 -11.97 -9.31
N SER A 68 -7.04 -12.29 -8.30
CA SER A 68 -5.66 -11.80 -8.14
C SER A 68 -4.76 -11.91 -9.39
N ASN A 69 -4.89 -12.96 -10.20
CA ASN A 69 -4.07 -13.12 -11.42
C ASN A 69 -4.37 -12.08 -12.51
N GLU A 70 -5.65 -11.78 -12.77
CA GLU A 70 -6.05 -10.78 -13.79
C GLU A 70 -5.54 -9.38 -13.40
N LEU A 71 -5.52 -9.09 -12.10
CA LEU A 71 -5.01 -7.82 -11.57
C LEU A 71 -3.48 -7.73 -11.64
N ALA A 72 -2.77 -8.85 -11.41
CA ALA A 72 -1.32 -8.90 -11.55
C ALA A 72 -0.87 -8.67 -13.01
N GLU A 73 -1.55 -9.29 -13.98
CA GLU A 73 -1.31 -9.05 -15.42
C GLU A 73 -1.53 -7.57 -15.78
N TRP A 74 -2.65 -6.99 -15.34
CA TRP A 74 -2.94 -5.57 -15.57
C TRP A 74 -1.86 -4.65 -14.98
N PHE A 75 -1.40 -4.88 -13.74
CA PHE A 75 -0.31 -4.09 -13.15
C PHE A 75 1.00 -4.21 -13.94
N SER A 76 1.34 -5.41 -14.41
CA SER A 76 2.53 -5.64 -15.23
C SER A 76 2.47 -4.85 -16.54
N ASP A 77 1.34 -4.88 -17.23
CA ASP A 77 1.15 -4.15 -18.49
C ASP A 77 1.27 -2.63 -18.29
N GLN A 78 0.66 -2.10 -17.22
CA GLN A 78 0.75 -0.68 -16.89
C GLN A 78 2.19 -0.26 -16.55
N ALA A 79 2.94 -1.09 -15.82
CA ALA A 79 4.33 -0.80 -15.49
C ALA A 79 5.23 -0.77 -16.74
N LEU A 80 5.02 -1.70 -17.67
CA LEU A 80 5.73 -1.73 -18.95
C LEU A 80 5.39 -0.50 -19.82
N ALA A 81 4.13 -0.09 -19.86
CA ALA A 81 3.69 1.09 -20.60
C ALA A 81 4.33 2.37 -20.06
N LEU A 82 4.43 2.52 -18.74
CA LEU A 82 5.12 3.66 -18.11
C LEU A 82 6.62 3.66 -18.45
N ALA A 83 7.29 2.52 -18.30
CA ALA A 83 8.72 2.41 -18.61
C ALA A 83 9.03 2.70 -20.10
N ALA A 84 8.13 2.33 -21.01
CA ALA A 84 8.27 2.64 -22.44
C ALA A 84 8.10 4.13 -22.74
N ASN A 85 7.25 4.84 -21.99
CA ASN A 85 7.09 6.29 -22.12
C ASN A 85 8.31 7.05 -21.59
N ASP A 86 8.87 6.64 -20.44
CA ASP A 86 10.07 7.26 -19.87
C ASP A 86 11.31 7.05 -20.77
N ALA A 87 11.37 5.95 -21.51
CA ALA A 87 12.46 5.68 -22.47
C ALA A 87 12.32 6.45 -23.80
N ALA A 88 11.18 7.10 -24.03
CA ALA A 88 10.90 7.89 -25.22
C ALA A 88 11.10 9.40 -25.02
N GLU A 89 11.33 9.85 -23.77
CA GLU A 89 11.77 11.21 -23.40
C GLU A 89 13.31 11.34 -23.39
#